data_AF-A0A7R9AXG0-F1
#
_entry.id   AF-A0A7R9AXG0-F1
#
_cell.length_a   1.000
_cell.length_b   1.000
_cell.length_c   1.000
_cell.angle_alpha   90.00
_cell.angle_beta   90.00
_cell.angle_gamma   90.00
#
_symmetry.space_group_name_H-M   'P 1'
#
loop_
_entity.id
_entity.type
_entity.pdbx_description
1 polymer ?
#
loop_
_entity_poly.entity_id
_entity_poly.type
_entity_poly.pdbx_seq_one_letter_code
_entity_poly.pdbx_strand_id
1 'polypeptide(L)'
;MLASLLCLFCEKLFRDRTVLKEHMRKKIHKRINPDNKLYDKFYVVNYLEMGKDWQQVQKEPDEFEISRRGNASGSEDNSDWSDWQDEESPSSAVVCLFCEKTGQHFNDITRHMADQHGFPFSENCDEEKLDFYQKVKLVNYIRGQVHRLCCMVCDKEHSSRQSLLVHMETSQHFTMPPSKLWDQPEYYFPTYEDDSFLCFLDNMADTDTAESTEKSGQI
;
A
#
# COMPACT_ATOMS: atom_id res chain seq x y z
N MET A 1 -27.01 23.03 8.99
CA MET A 1 -26.25 24.13 8.35
C MET A 1 -25.84 23.71 6.92
N LEU A 2 -26.83 23.29 6.10
CA LEU A 2 -26.65 22.73 4.73
C LEU A 2 -27.84 23.12 3.83
N ALA A 3 -28.46 24.28 4.11
CA ALA A 3 -29.68 24.73 3.44
C ALA A 3 -29.46 25.81 2.38
N SER A 4 -28.25 26.37 2.28
CA SER A 4 -27.94 27.40 1.29
C SER A 4 -27.57 26.73 -0.03
N LEU A 5 -28.45 26.87 -1.02
CA LEU A 5 -28.25 26.47 -2.43
C LEU A 5 -27.18 27.36 -3.09
N LEU A 6 -25.97 27.32 -2.55
CA LEU A 6 -24.82 28.16 -2.89
C LEU A 6 -23.90 27.41 -3.85
N CYS A 7 -23.42 28.08 -4.89
CA CYS A 7 -22.29 27.57 -5.66
C CYS A 7 -20.98 27.84 -4.91
N LEU A 8 -20.20 26.79 -4.60
CA LEU A 8 -18.96 26.89 -3.84
C LEU A 8 -17.82 27.62 -4.56
N PHE A 9 -17.95 27.85 -5.87
CA PHE A 9 -16.95 28.55 -6.67
C PHE A 9 -17.25 30.03 -6.85
N CYS A 10 -18.50 30.39 -7.15
CA CYS A 10 -18.89 31.77 -7.46
C CYS A 10 -19.79 32.42 -6.39
N GLU A 11 -20.11 31.66 -5.34
CA GLU A 11 -20.89 32.08 -4.18
C GLU A 11 -22.29 32.63 -4.50
N LYS A 12 -22.82 32.29 -5.67
CA LYS A 12 -24.20 32.65 -6.04
C LYS A 12 -25.19 31.73 -5.36
N LEU A 13 -26.27 32.31 -4.84
CA LEU A 13 -27.42 31.60 -4.30
C LEU A 13 -28.41 31.28 -5.41
N PHE A 14 -28.92 30.05 -5.39
CA PHE A 14 -29.88 29.55 -6.34
C PHE A 14 -31.18 29.21 -5.63
N ARG A 15 -32.27 29.22 -6.38
CA ARG A 15 -33.61 28.93 -5.86
C ARG A 15 -33.84 27.44 -5.70
N ASP A 16 -33.25 26.63 -6.58
CA ASP A 16 -33.41 25.18 -6.62
C ASP A 16 -32.08 24.44 -6.84
N ARG A 17 -32.01 23.21 -6.29
CA ARG A 17 -30.85 22.32 -6.42
C ARG A 17 -30.57 21.90 -7.87
N THR A 18 -31.61 21.80 -8.69
CA THR A 18 -31.51 21.47 -10.12
C THR A 18 -30.81 22.58 -10.90
N VAL A 19 -31.20 23.83 -10.67
CA VAL A 19 -30.60 25.02 -11.30
C VAL A 19 -29.16 25.21 -10.84
N LEU A 20 -28.85 24.97 -9.55
CA LEU A 20 -27.47 24.99 -9.05
C LEU A 20 -26.59 23.94 -9.74
N LYS A 21 -27.06 22.68 -9.84
CA LYS A 21 -26.30 21.62 -10.51
C LYS A 21 -26.07 21.93 -11.99
N GLU A 22 -27.09 22.44 -12.67
CA GLU A 22 -26.96 22.85 -14.07
C GLU A 22 -26.00 24.04 -14.24
N HIS A 23 -26.04 25.01 -13.32
CA HIS A 23 -25.08 26.10 -13.27
C HIS A 23 -23.64 25.60 -13.10
N MET A 24 -23.39 24.73 -12.11
CA MET A 24 -22.06 24.18 -11.84
C MET A 24 -21.54 23.36 -13.02
N ARG A 25 -22.42 22.62 -13.71
CA ARG A 25 -22.06 21.85 -14.91
C ARG A 25 -21.74 22.77 -16.09
N LYS A 26 -22.63 23.71 -16.44
CA LYS A 26 -22.47 24.61 -17.60
C LYS A 26 -21.30 25.58 -17.45
N LYS A 27 -21.02 26.02 -16.22
CA LYS A 27 -19.90 26.93 -15.91
C LYS A 27 -18.64 26.21 -15.44
N ILE A 28 -18.67 24.89 -15.33
CA ILE A 28 -17.55 24.04 -14.91
C ILE A 28 -16.98 24.53 -13.55
N HIS A 29 -17.87 24.90 -12.64
CA HIS A 29 -17.52 25.28 -11.26
C HIS A 29 -17.26 24.03 -10.42
N LYS A 30 -16.16 23.34 -10.73
CA LYS A 30 -15.74 22.09 -10.10
C LYS A 30 -14.84 22.30 -8.88
N ARG A 31 -14.28 23.51 -8.72
CA ARG A 31 -13.36 23.87 -7.62
C ARG A 31 -14.05 24.73 -6.57
N ILE A 32 -13.44 24.84 -5.40
CA ILE A 32 -13.82 25.82 -4.37
C ILE A 32 -13.33 27.20 -4.80
N ASN A 33 -14.04 28.26 -4.41
CA ASN A 33 -13.67 29.64 -4.72
C ASN A 33 -12.22 29.92 -4.27
N PRO A 34 -11.29 30.20 -5.21
CA PRO A 34 -9.90 30.49 -4.90
C PRO A 34 -9.69 31.72 -4.01
N ASP A 35 -10.60 32.69 -4.06
CA ASP A 35 -10.46 33.95 -3.35
C ASP A 35 -11.05 33.91 -1.94
N ASN A 36 -11.75 32.81 -1.60
CA ASN A 36 -12.40 32.68 -0.30
C ASN A 36 -11.48 32.02 0.73
N LYS A 37 -10.81 32.87 1.51
CA LYS A 37 -9.89 32.47 2.58
C LYS A 37 -10.51 31.66 3.72
N LEU A 38 -11.85 31.60 3.83
CA LEU A 38 -12.49 30.73 4.82
C LEU A 38 -12.19 29.24 4.57
N TYR A 39 -11.88 28.89 3.32
CA TYR A 39 -11.55 27.53 2.93
C TYR A 39 -10.06 27.19 3.10
N ASP A 40 -9.19 28.17 3.30
CA ASP A 40 -7.73 27.97 3.44
C ASP A 40 -7.41 26.95 4.54
N LYS A 41 -8.16 26.94 5.65
CA LYS A 41 -7.97 25.97 6.75
C LYS A 41 -8.18 24.50 6.38
N PHE A 42 -8.76 24.22 5.21
CA PHE A 42 -8.99 22.85 4.72
C PHE A 42 -7.95 22.40 3.69
N TYR A 43 -7.04 23.28 3.26
CA TYR A 43 -5.95 22.92 2.38
C TYR A 43 -4.81 22.35 3.21
N VAL A 44 -4.58 21.04 3.11
CA VAL A 44 -3.47 20.33 3.79
C VAL A 44 -2.13 21.00 3.51
N VAL A 45 -1.96 21.52 2.28
CA VAL A 45 -0.77 22.24 1.82
C VAL A 45 -0.36 23.40 2.72
N ASN A 46 -1.33 24.12 3.32
CA ASN A 46 -1.05 25.22 4.26
C ASN A 46 -0.38 24.77 5.57
N TYR A 47 -0.37 23.48 5.84
CA TYR A 47 0.20 22.87 7.05
C TYR A 47 1.49 22.10 6.76
N LEU A 48 1.86 21.94 5.48
CA LEU A 48 3.09 21.24 5.08
C LEU A 48 4.31 22.15 5.18
N GLU A 49 4.17 23.44 4.82
CA GLU A 49 5.26 24.41 4.88
C GLU A 49 4.85 25.65 5.69
N MET A 50 5.48 25.83 6.85
CA MET A 50 5.19 26.96 7.74
C MET A 50 5.45 28.30 7.02
N GLY A 51 4.39 29.06 6.77
CA GLY A 51 4.47 30.38 6.16
C GLY A 51 4.20 30.43 4.65
N LYS A 52 3.82 29.31 4.02
CA LYS A 52 3.31 29.30 2.64
C LYS A 52 1.81 29.02 2.60
N ASP A 53 1.09 29.82 1.81
CA ASP A 53 -0.31 29.60 1.48
C ASP A 53 -0.44 28.73 0.22
N TRP A 54 -1.53 27.98 0.08
CA TRP A 54 -1.81 27.09 -1.05
C TRP A 54 -1.77 27.83 -2.40
N GLN A 55 -2.11 29.12 -2.41
CA GLN A 55 -2.03 29.98 -3.59
C GLN A 55 -0.58 30.25 -4.03
N GLN A 56 0.37 30.22 -3.10
CA GLN A 56 1.80 30.37 -3.37
C GLN A 56 2.36 29.06 -3.88
N VAL A 57 1.98 27.93 -3.28
CA VAL A 57 2.37 26.59 -3.73
C VAL A 57 1.85 26.28 -5.14
N GLN A 58 0.64 26.71 -5.51
CA GLN A 58 0.14 26.57 -6.89
C GLN A 58 0.90 27.37 -7.94
N LYS A 59 1.63 28.43 -7.54
CA LYS A 59 2.41 29.27 -8.45
C LYS A 59 3.86 28.83 -8.54
N GLU A 60 4.31 27.98 -7.63
CA GLU A 60 5.63 27.37 -7.74
C GLU A 60 5.60 26.40 -8.93
N PRO A 61 6.57 26.49 -9.85
CA PRO A 61 6.69 25.49 -10.89
C PRO A 61 7.01 24.17 -10.22
N ASP A 62 6.19 23.16 -10.45
CA ASP A 62 6.45 21.82 -9.95
C ASP A 62 7.82 21.37 -10.48
N GLU A 63 8.79 21.15 -9.59
CA GLU A 63 10.13 20.66 -9.95
C GLU A 63 10.02 19.34 -10.74
N PHE A 64 8.94 18.59 -10.54
CA PHE A 64 8.60 17.38 -11.31
C PHE A 64 8.13 17.67 -12.75
N GLU A 65 7.42 18.77 -13.00
CA GLU A 65 6.99 19.15 -14.36
C GLU A 65 8.13 19.70 -15.24
N ILE A 66 9.12 20.37 -14.64
CA ILE A 66 10.28 20.89 -15.38
C ILE A 66 11.07 19.74 -16.02
N SER A 67 11.13 18.59 -15.36
CA SER A 67 11.77 17.35 -15.84
C SER A 67 11.08 16.76 -17.08
N ARG A 68 9.76 16.95 -17.23
CA ARG A 68 8.94 16.39 -18.33
C ARG A 68 8.88 17.28 -19.56
N ARG A 69 9.13 18.59 -19.42
CA ARG A 69 9.01 19.60 -20.50
C ARG A 69 10.07 19.52 -21.61
N GLY A 70 10.98 18.54 -21.59
CA GLY A 70 11.88 18.25 -22.71
C GLY A 70 11.18 17.65 -23.94
N ASN A 71 9.94 17.18 -23.82
CA ASN A 71 9.17 16.64 -24.94
C ASN A 71 7.65 16.89 -24.75
N ALA A 72 6.99 17.20 -25.87
CA ALA A 72 5.55 17.32 -26.07
C ALA A 72 4.90 18.69 -25.85
N SER A 73 4.42 19.20 -27.00
CA SER A 73 3.53 20.33 -27.21
C SER A 73 2.14 20.07 -26.60
N GLY A 74 1.49 21.16 -26.19
CA GLY A 74 0.27 21.17 -25.38
C GLY A 74 -0.93 20.42 -25.94
N SER A 75 -1.62 19.74 -25.03
CA SER A 75 -3.07 19.53 -25.01
C SER A 75 -3.49 19.27 -23.56
N GLU A 76 -4.23 20.23 -22.99
CA GLU A 76 -4.88 20.11 -21.69
C GLU A 76 -6.18 19.30 -21.83
N ASP A 77 -6.54 18.59 -20.76
CA ASP A 77 -7.81 17.87 -20.56
C ASP A 77 -7.89 16.44 -21.11
N ASN A 78 -7.13 15.55 -20.46
CA ASN A 78 -7.61 14.21 -20.20
C ASN A 78 -7.12 13.82 -18.80
N SER A 79 -7.88 14.19 -17.77
CA SER A 79 -7.69 13.61 -16.43
C SER A 79 -8.23 12.18 -16.49
N ASP A 80 -7.46 11.36 -17.18
CA ASP A 80 -7.58 9.93 -17.20
C ASP A 80 -7.16 9.43 -15.82
N TRP A 81 -8.15 9.05 -15.00
CA TRP A 81 -7.90 8.43 -13.70
C TRP A 81 -7.28 7.02 -13.85
N SER A 82 -7.01 6.58 -15.08
CA SER A 82 -6.24 5.36 -15.39
C SER A 82 -4.73 5.53 -15.22
N ASP A 83 -4.20 6.76 -15.19
CA ASP A 83 -2.75 7.02 -15.05
C ASP A 83 -2.21 6.77 -13.62
N TRP A 84 -3.09 6.33 -12.70
CA TRP A 84 -2.72 5.79 -11.38
C TRP A 84 -2.64 4.26 -11.36
N GLN A 85 -3.10 3.58 -12.41
CA GLN A 85 -2.54 2.27 -12.71
C GLN A 85 -1.22 2.58 -13.37
N ASP A 86 -0.17 2.71 -12.55
CA ASP A 86 1.22 2.70 -13.01
C ASP A 86 1.34 1.68 -14.14
N GLU A 87 1.39 2.18 -15.37
CA GLU A 87 1.75 1.40 -16.54
C GLU A 87 3.19 0.93 -16.28
N GLU A 88 3.29 -0.29 -15.74
CA GLU A 88 4.53 -1.05 -15.59
C GLU A 88 5.68 -0.24 -14.97
N SER A 89 5.53 0.20 -13.73
CA SER A 89 6.71 0.48 -12.90
C SER A 89 7.54 -0.82 -12.80
N PRO A 90 8.78 -0.90 -13.30
CA PRO A 90 9.52 -2.17 -13.43
C PRO A 90 9.96 -2.83 -12.10
N SER A 91 9.35 -2.53 -10.96
CA SER A 91 10.11 -2.51 -9.69
C SER A 91 9.35 -2.78 -8.40
N SER A 92 8.36 -3.69 -8.38
CA SER A 92 7.88 -4.26 -7.11
C SER A 92 8.19 -5.76 -7.02
N ALA A 93 9.46 -6.12 -7.23
CA ALA A 93 9.87 -7.51 -7.05
C ALA A 93 9.69 -7.89 -5.56
N VAL A 94 8.94 -8.96 -5.33
CA VAL A 94 8.73 -9.51 -3.98
C VAL A 94 10.05 -10.08 -3.47
N VAL A 95 10.46 -9.68 -2.28
CA VAL A 95 11.73 -10.14 -1.66
C VAL A 95 11.44 -11.24 -0.64
N CYS A 96 12.28 -12.27 -0.62
CA CYS A 96 12.26 -13.31 0.40
C CYS A 96 12.44 -12.72 1.81
N LEU A 97 11.78 -13.32 2.81
CA LEU A 97 11.88 -12.86 4.20
C LEU A 97 13.26 -13.09 4.83
N PHE A 98 14.04 -14.04 4.30
CA PHE A 98 15.29 -14.51 4.92
C PHE A 98 16.54 -14.14 4.13
N CYS A 99 16.47 -14.08 2.80
CA CYS A 99 17.61 -13.85 1.92
C CYS A 99 17.32 -12.79 0.85
N GLU A 100 18.32 -12.52 0.00
CA GLU A 100 18.28 -11.45 -1.02
C GLU A 100 17.54 -11.86 -2.30
N LYS A 101 16.94 -13.05 -2.35
CA LYS A 101 16.23 -13.51 -3.54
C LYS A 101 14.95 -12.70 -3.74
N THR A 102 14.78 -12.22 -4.97
CA THR A 102 13.61 -11.47 -5.43
C THR A 102 12.86 -12.26 -6.50
N GLY A 103 11.55 -12.02 -6.62
CA GLY A 103 10.68 -12.69 -7.58
C GLY A 103 9.58 -11.75 -8.05
N GLN A 104 9.06 -11.98 -9.27
CA GLN A 104 7.96 -11.17 -9.81
C GLN A 104 6.61 -11.59 -9.23
N HIS A 105 6.47 -12.87 -8.85
CA HIS A 105 5.24 -13.40 -8.29
C HIS A 105 5.44 -13.81 -6.84
N PHE A 106 4.43 -13.52 -6.02
CA PHE A 106 4.37 -13.91 -4.61
C PHE A 106 4.58 -15.42 -4.42
N ASN A 107 3.92 -16.23 -5.25
CA ASN A 107 4.02 -17.70 -5.19
C ASN A 107 5.43 -18.24 -5.46
N ASP A 108 6.23 -17.53 -6.27
CA ASP A 108 7.61 -17.95 -6.52
C ASP A 108 8.49 -17.75 -5.29
N ILE A 109 8.23 -16.68 -4.52
CA ILE A 109 8.93 -16.40 -3.27
C ILE A 109 8.48 -17.31 -2.15
N THR A 110 7.18 -17.57 -1.99
CA THR A 110 6.71 -18.52 -0.96
C THR A 110 7.21 -19.94 -1.24
N ARG A 111 7.19 -20.39 -2.49
CA ARG A 111 7.82 -21.67 -2.88
C ARG A 111 9.32 -21.66 -2.60
N HIS A 112 10.02 -20.58 -2.92
CA HIS A 112 11.44 -20.47 -2.60
C HIS A 112 11.70 -20.57 -1.08
N MET A 113 10.85 -19.96 -0.24
CA MET A 113 10.97 -20.06 1.22
C MET A 113 10.73 -21.49 1.70
N ALA A 114 9.78 -22.22 1.12
CA ALA A 114 9.58 -23.64 1.40
C ALA A 114 10.81 -24.48 0.99
N ASP A 115 11.31 -24.30 -0.23
CA ASP A 115 12.37 -25.14 -0.79
C ASP A 115 13.77 -24.88 -0.22
N GLN A 116 14.11 -23.61 0.03
CA GLN A 116 15.48 -23.22 0.43
C GLN A 116 15.61 -22.94 1.92
N HIS A 117 14.51 -22.57 2.57
CA HIS A 117 14.51 -22.27 4.00
C HIS A 117 13.68 -23.26 4.80
N GLY A 118 12.98 -24.21 4.16
CA GLY A 118 12.11 -25.14 4.88
C GLY A 118 10.94 -24.45 5.59
N PHE A 119 10.58 -23.24 5.15
CA PHE A 119 9.56 -22.41 5.78
C PHE A 119 8.39 -22.19 4.80
N PRO A 120 7.36 -23.06 4.81
CA PRO A 120 6.19 -22.89 3.95
C PRO A 120 5.26 -21.83 4.55
N PHE A 121 5.50 -20.55 4.22
CA PHE A 121 4.80 -19.40 4.81
C PHE A 121 3.27 -19.52 4.76
N SER A 122 2.71 -19.89 3.61
CA SER A 122 1.26 -19.97 3.42
C SER A 122 0.64 -21.06 4.29
N GLU A 123 1.19 -22.28 4.24
CA GLU A 123 0.74 -23.41 5.05
C GLU A 123 0.80 -23.09 6.55
N ASN A 124 1.91 -22.50 7.00
CA ASN A 124 2.08 -22.11 8.40
C ASN A 124 1.03 -21.07 8.85
N CYS A 125 0.66 -20.13 7.98
CA CYS A 125 -0.38 -19.14 8.28
C CYS A 125 -1.77 -19.77 8.35
N ASP A 126 -2.04 -20.75 7.48
CA ASP A 126 -3.34 -21.44 7.41
C ASP A 126 -3.52 -22.40 8.58
N GLU A 127 -2.47 -23.12 8.99
CA GLU A 127 -2.46 -24.01 10.17
C GLU A 127 -2.79 -23.25 11.46
N GLU A 128 -2.16 -22.09 11.66
CA GLU A 128 -2.38 -21.21 12.81
C GLU A 128 -3.63 -20.31 12.66
N LYS A 129 -4.30 -20.35 11.50
CA LYS A 129 -5.49 -19.55 11.16
C LYS A 129 -5.29 -18.05 11.37
N LEU A 130 -4.15 -17.54 10.89
CA LEU A 130 -3.80 -16.13 11.06
C LEU A 130 -4.70 -15.22 10.23
N ASP A 131 -5.20 -14.16 10.85
CA ASP A 131 -5.86 -13.08 10.11
C ASP A 131 -4.85 -12.23 9.31
N PHE A 132 -5.34 -11.36 8.43
CA PHE A 132 -4.49 -10.49 7.61
C PHE A 132 -3.50 -9.67 8.44
N TYR A 133 -3.96 -9.08 9.55
CA TYR A 133 -3.13 -8.22 10.39
C TYR A 133 -2.07 -9.02 11.14
N GLN A 134 -2.39 -10.23 11.58
CA GLN A 134 -1.45 -11.16 12.17
C GLN A 134 -0.38 -11.58 11.15
N LYS A 135 -0.75 -11.83 9.90
CA LYS A 135 0.22 -12.08 8.80
C LYS A 135 1.16 -10.88 8.61
N VAL A 136 0.63 -9.65 8.60
CA VAL A 136 1.44 -8.42 8.50
C VAL A 136 2.45 -8.33 9.66
N LYS A 137 1.99 -8.52 10.90
CA LYS A 137 2.86 -8.49 12.08
C LYS A 137 3.97 -9.55 12.02
N LEU A 138 3.62 -10.77 11.62
CA LEU A 138 4.58 -11.86 11.48
C LEU A 138 5.67 -11.52 10.45
N VAL A 139 5.28 -11.00 9.28
CA VAL A 139 6.22 -10.59 8.24
C VAL A 139 7.16 -9.50 8.74
N ASN A 140 6.62 -8.46 9.37
CA ASN A 140 7.41 -7.37 9.95
C ASN A 140 8.35 -7.87 11.06
N TYR A 141 7.89 -8.79 11.91
CA TYR A 141 8.74 -9.41 12.92
C TYR A 141 9.92 -10.16 12.30
N ILE A 142 9.67 -11.06 11.34
CA ILE A 142 10.72 -11.84 10.68
C ILE A 142 11.72 -10.90 10.00
N ARG A 143 11.22 -9.92 9.26
CA ARG A 143 12.05 -8.93 8.59
C ARG A 143 12.89 -8.11 9.56
N GLY A 144 12.32 -7.70 10.70
CA GLY A 144 13.02 -7.01 11.78
C GLY A 144 14.13 -7.86 12.40
N GLN A 145 13.84 -9.15 12.68
CA GLN A 145 14.84 -10.08 13.21
C GLN A 145 15.99 -10.29 12.22
N VAL A 146 15.68 -10.54 10.95
CA VAL A 146 16.69 -10.73 9.90
C VAL A 146 17.51 -9.46 9.66
N HIS A 147 16.90 -8.28 9.73
CA HIS A 147 17.60 -6.99 9.62
C HIS A 147 18.58 -6.77 10.79
N ARG A 148 18.16 -7.11 12.01
CA ARG A 148 19.01 -7.06 13.21
C ARG A 148 20.05 -8.19 13.29
N LEU A 149 20.06 -9.11 12.32
CA LEU A 149 20.87 -10.31 12.33
C LEU A 149 20.60 -11.23 13.55
N CYS A 150 19.37 -11.21 14.05
CA CYS A 150 18.92 -12.02 15.19
C CYS A 150 18.07 -13.21 14.74
N CYS A 151 18.19 -14.33 15.45
CA CYS A 151 17.33 -15.50 15.24
C CYS A 151 15.89 -15.19 15.66
N MET A 152 14.91 -15.54 14.82
CA MET A 152 13.48 -15.31 15.11
C MET A 152 12.89 -16.19 16.23
N VAL A 153 13.56 -17.26 16.63
CA VAL A 153 13.09 -18.20 17.66
C VAL A 153 13.82 -18.01 18.98
N CYS A 154 15.16 -17.94 18.94
CA CYS A 154 16.00 -17.89 20.15
C CYS A 154 16.68 -16.54 20.40
N ASP A 155 16.45 -15.55 19.53
CA ASP A 155 16.94 -14.17 19.65
C ASP A 155 18.46 -14.00 19.77
N LYS A 156 19.22 -15.03 19.35
CA LYS A 156 20.68 -14.95 19.26
C LYS A 156 21.09 -14.04 18.11
N GLU A 157 21.99 -13.11 18.40
CA GLU A 157 22.61 -12.21 17.43
C GLU A 157 23.74 -12.91 16.66
N HIS A 158 23.89 -12.56 15.39
CA HIS A 158 24.90 -13.11 14.49
C HIS A 158 25.67 -12.00 13.78
N SER A 159 26.93 -12.29 13.43
CA SER A 159 27.82 -11.31 12.80
C SER A 159 27.49 -11.00 11.33
N SER A 160 26.71 -11.86 10.66
CA SER A 160 26.32 -11.67 9.27
C SER A 160 25.04 -12.44 8.95
N ARG A 161 24.34 -12.03 7.88
CA ARG A 161 23.14 -12.72 7.38
C ARG A 161 23.44 -14.19 7.06
N GLN A 162 24.59 -14.48 6.46
CA GLN A 162 24.99 -15.88 6.18
C GLN A 162 25.14 -16.69 7.47
N SER A 163 25.76 -16.11 8.52
CA SER A 163 25.86 -16.80 9.82
C SER A 163 24.49 -17.03 10.46
N LEU A 164 23.56 -16.10 10.30
CA LEU A 164 22.19 -16.24 10.78
C LEU A 164 21.47 -17.39 10.07
N LEU A 165 21.54 -17.45 8.74
CA LEU A 165 20.91 -18.50 7.95
C LEU A 165 21.48 -19.89 8.26
N VAL A 166 22.81 -20.01 8.39
CA VAL A 166 23.45 -21.27 8.82
C VAL A 166 23.01 -21.66 10.23
N HIS A 167 22.86 -20.70 11.15
CA HIS A 167 22.33 -20.99 12.48
C HIS A 167 20.88 -21.49 12.42
N MET A 168 20.02 -20.83 11.62
CA MET A 168 18.63 -21.23 11.45
C MET A 168 18.50 -22.63 10.83
N GLU A 169 19.35 -22.98 9.87
CA GLU A 169 19.39 -24.31 9.25
C GLU A 169 19.86 -25.38 10.25
N THR A 170 21.01 -25.16 10.89
CA THR A 170 21.62 -26.14 11.81
C THR A 170 20.83 -26.34 13.09
N SER A 171 20.13 -25.31 13.57
CA SER A 171 19.32 -25.36 14.79
C SER A 171 17.84 -25.63 14.50
N GLN A 172 17.46 -25.82 13.24
CA GLN A 172 16.06 -25.98 12.79
C GLN A 172 15.13 -24.86 13.29
N HIS A 173 15.61 -23.62 13.24
CA HIS A 173 14.86 -22.42 13.64
C HIS A 173 14.13 -21.75 12.46
N PHE A 174 14.07 -22.38 11.29
CA PHE A 174 13.13 -22.02 10.23
C PHE A 174 11.73 -22.57 10.54
N THR A 175 11.18 -22.17 11.68
CA THR A 175 9.89 -22.65 12.19
C THR A 175 9.05 -21.48 12.64
N MET A 176 7.76 -21.72 12.86
CA MET A 176 6.87 -20.67 13.33
C MET A 176 7.31 -20.14 14.70
N PRO A 177 7.56 -18.83 14.84
CA PRO A 177 7.92 -18.26 16.12
C PRO A 177 6.68 -18.18 17.01
N PRO A 178 6.81 -18.34 18.34
CA PRO A 178 5.69 -18.22 19.26
C PRO A 178 4.98 -16.87 19.11
N SER A 179 3.63 -16.87 19.05
CA SER A 179 2.84 -15.65 18.81
C SER A 179 3.11 -14.50 19.77
N LYS A 180 3.55 -14.82 21.00
CA LYS A 180 3.94 -13.81 21.99
C LYS A 180 5.08 -12.88 21.53
N LEU A 181 5.96 -13.36 20.64
CA LEU A 181 7.11 -12.60 20.15
C LEU A 181 6.73 -11.57 19.07
N TRP A 182 5.73 -11.88 18.25
CA TRP A 182 5.41 -11.11 17.04
C TRP A 182 3.99 -10.51 17.03
N ASP A 183 3.04 -11.04 17.80
CA ASP A 183 1.69 -10.48 17.89
C ASP A 183 1.64 -9.29 18.86
N GLN A 184 2.54 -8.32 18.65
CA GLN A 184 2.63 -7.08 19.40
C GLN A 184 2.25 -5.89 18.51
N PRO A 185 1.67 -4.80 19.08
CA PRO A 185 1.27 -3.63 18.29
C PRO A 185 2.43 -2.96 17.55
N GLU A 186 3.66 -3.11 18.02
CA GLU A 186 4.86 -2.54 17.42
C GLU A 186 5.09 -3.03 15.98
N TYR A 187 4.62 -4.24 15.65
CA TYR A 187 4.79 -4.84 14.32
C TYR A 187 3.69 -4.47 13.32
N TYR A 188 2.78 -3.54 13.67
CA TYR A 188 1.91 -2.90 12.69
C TYR A 188 2.68 -1.95 11.77
N PHE A 189 3.81 -1.42 12.24
CA PHE A 189 4.63 -0.51 11.46
C PHE A 189 5.55 -1.31 10.52
N PRO A 190 5.55 -1.02 9.21
CA PRO A 190 6.43 -1.70 8.26
C PRO A 190 7.90 -1.60 8.68
N THR A 191 8.62 -2.71 8.57
CA THR A 191 10.07 -2.72 8.80
C THR A 191 10.84 -2.05 7.66
N TYR A 192 10.30 -2.12 6.45
CA TYR A 192 10.86 -1.48 5.27
C TYR A 192 9.80 -0.60 4.59
N GLU A 193 10.25 0.47 3.96
CA GLU A 193 9.42 1.24 3.03
C GLU A 193 9.14 0.38 1.78
N ASP A 194 7.94 0.53 1.21
CA ASP A 194 7.50 -0.14 -0.02
C ASP A 194 7.65 -1.67 -0.03
N ASP A 195 7.36 -2.33 1.10
CA ASP A 195 7.43 -3.79 1.18
C ASP A 195 6.37 -4.47 0.31
N SER A 196 6.78 -4.82 -0.91
CA SER A 196 5.94 -5.48 -1.91
C SER A 196 5.41 -6.83 -1.43
N PHE A 197 6.05 -7.50 -0.46
CA PHE A 197 5.55 -8.77 0.08
C PHE A 197 4.21 -8.57 0.82
N LEU A 198 4.06 -7.45 1.54
CA LEU A 198 2.85 -7.15 2.31
C LEU A 198 1.63 -6.94 1.41
N CYS A 199 1.84 -6.41 0.20
CA CYS A 199 0.78 -6.14 -0.77
C CYS A 199 0.05 -7.40 -1.26
N PHE A 200 0.69 -8.56 -1.19
CA PHE A 200 0.14 -9.82 -1.71
C PHE A 200 -0.40 -10.75 -0.61
N LEU A 201 -0.47 -10.28 0.65
CA LEU A 201 -0.91 -11.12 1.77
C LEU A 201 -2.38 -11.54 1.68
N ASP A 202 -3.24 -10.68 1.13
CA ASP A 202 -4.68 -10.95 0.97
C ASP A 202 -4.95 -12.01 -0.11
N ASN A 203 -4.11 -12.08 -1.14
CA ASN A 203 -4.30 -13.03 -2.26
C ASN A 203 -4.13 -14.51 -1.85
N MET A 204 -3.71 -14.79 -0.61
CA MET A 204 -3.65 -16.15 -0.06
C MET A 204 -5.03 -16.69 0.37
N ALA A 205 -6.04 -15.84 0.51
CA ALA A 205 -7.34 -16.25 1.07
C ALA A 205 -8.32 -16.84 0.03
N ASP A 206 -8.02 -16.81 -1.27
CA ASP A 206 -9.02 -17.00 -2.33
C ASP A 206 -9.10 -18.42 -2.95
N THR A 207 -8.55 -19.46 -2.32
CA THR A 207 -8.65 -20.83 -2.86
C THR A 207 -9.86 -21.66 -2.38
N ASP A 208 -10.68 -21.15 -1.46
CA ASP A 208 -11.79 -21.91 -0.87
C ASP A 208 -13.18 -21.34 -1.24
N THR A 209 -13.50 -21.20 -2.54
CA THR A 209 -14.89 -21.22 -3.03
C THR A 209 -14.97 -21.50 -4.54
N ALA A 210 -14.78 -22.76 -4.95
CA ALA A 210 -15.32 -23.26 -6.21
C ALA A 210 -16.27 -24.43 -5.92
N GLU A 211 -17.56 -24.09 -5.89
CA GLU A 211 -18.69 -24.97 -5.64
C GLU A 211 -18.67 -26.20 -6.57
N SER A 212 -18.49 -27.38 -5.98
CA SER A 212 -18.84 -28.65 -6.60
C SER A 212 -20.33 -28.90 -6.40
N THR A 213 -21.16 -28.31 -7.26
CA THR A 213 -22.54 -28.73 -7.46
C THR A 213 -22.90 -28.77 -8.94
N GLU A 214 -22.60 -29.89 -9.60
CA GLU A 214 -23.47 -30.37 -10.67
C GLU A 214 -23.86 -31.82 -10.39
N LYS A 215 -25.18 -31.98 -10.29
CA LYS A 215 -25.88 -33.16 -9.79
C LYS A 215 -25.83 -34.29 -10.80
N SER A 216 -25.65 -35.49 -10.25
CA SER A 216 -26.10 -36.74 -10.84
C SER A 216 -27.57 -36.66 -11.26
N GLY A 217 -27.83 -37.00 -12.52
CA GLY A 217 -29.16 -37.16 -13.08
C GLY A 217 -29.11 -38.21 -14.19
N GLN A 218 -29.00 -39.48 -13.81
CA GLN A 218 -29.11 -40.59 -14.76
C GLN A 218 -29.65 -41.82 -14.03
N ILE A 219 -30.98 -41.93 -13.94
CA ILE A 219 -31.77 -43.16 -14.14
C ILE A 219 -33.13 -42.74 -14.71
#